data_AF-A0A914N674-F1
#
_entry.id   AF-A0A914N674-F1
#
_cell.length_a   1.000
_cell.length_b   1.000
_cell.length_c   1.000
_cell.angle_alpha   90.00
_cell.angle_beta   90.00
_cell.angle_gamma   90.00
#
_symmetry.space_group_name_H-M   'P 1'
#
loop_
_entity.id
_entity.type
_entity.pdbx_description
1 polymer ?
#
loop_
_entity_poly.entity_id
_entity_poly.type
_entity_poly.pdbx_seq_one_letter_code
_entity_poly.pdbx_strand_id
1 'polypeptide(L)'
;MTSKSTRETLAKTFSLHRGFCLYLGPKVKIIAHSKERVELIRMTSKSTRETLAKPSLCTGITGHSLGGALAAIAAAKLVHLNRIPQDRVKLVTFGQPRTGDSGFAARMATELSFFNYRVVRARDLVVHIPPRVYEDYAHYRTEIFYDNEMKPGEPWKRCVGGDEDKDCANKYGQDFNNMTT
;
A
#
# COMPACT_ATOMS: atom_id res chain seq x y z
N MET A 1 5.46 -28.55 10.30
CA MET A 1 4.61 -27.86 11.30
C MET A 1 4.60 -26.31 11.18
N THR A 2 4.91 -25.69 10.03
CA THR A 2 5.21 -24.23 9.95
C THR A 2 4.13 -23.34 9.31
N SER A 3 2.99 -23.88 8.85
CA SER A 3 2.04 -23.09 8.03
C SER A 3 0.88 -22.43 8.79
N LYS A 4 0.55 -22.86 10.01
CA LYS A 4 -0.51 -22.24 10.84
C LYS A 4 -0.02 -20.99 11.58
N SER A 5 1.22 -21.01 12.08
CA SER A 5 1.85 -19.91 12.83
C SER A 5 1.83 -18.58 12.05
N THR A 6 2.39 -18.56 10.83
CA THR A 6 2.49 -17.33 10.01
C THR A 6 1.13 -16.70 9.61
N ARG A 7 0.03 -17.49 9.59
CA ARG A 7 -1.32 -17.05 9.18
C ARG A 7 -1.97 -16.16 10.21
N GLU A 8 -1.90 -16.58 11.47
CA GLU A 8 -2.39 -15.79 12.59
C GLU A 8 -1.44 -14.62 12.87
N THR A 9 -0.13 -14.77 12.64
CA THR A 9 0.82 -13.69 12.89
C THR A 9 0.53 -12.46 12.03
N LEU A 10 0.26 -12.54 10.73
CA LEU A 10 0.04 -11.32 9.92
C LEU A 10 -1.25 -10.58 10.25
N ALA A 11 -2.37 -11.29 10.42
CA ALA A 11 -3.65 -10.65 10.77
C ALA A 11 -3.73 -10.24 12.24
N LYS A 12 -2.98 -10.89 13.15
CA LYS A 12 -2.82 -10.44 14.55
C LYS A 12 -1.73 -9.38 14.73
N THR A 13 -0.81 -9.23 13.77
CA THR A 13 0.28 -8.22 13.80
C THR A 13 -0.10 -6.96 13.04
N PHE A 14 -0.92 -7.05 11.99
CA PHE A 14 -1.43 -5.93 11.22
C PHE A 14 -2.95 -6.00 11.14
N SER A 15 -3.62 -4.96 11.61
CA SER A 15 -5.06 -4.79 11.47
C SER A 15 -5.35 -4.26 10.05
N LEU A 16 -5.69 -5.19 9.16
CA LEU A 16 -5.92 -4.96 7.73
C LEU A 16 -7.40 -5.07 7.41
N HIS A 17 -7.87 -4.34 6.40
CA HIS A 17 -9.25 -4.45 5.93
C HIS A 17 -9.59 -5.91 5.56
N ARG A 18 -10.70 -6.42 6.11
CA ARG A 18 -11.11 -7.83 6.00
C ARG A 18 -11.17 -8.33 4.56
N GLY A 19 -11.62 -7.48 3.63
CA GLY A 19 -11.65 -7.80 2.21
C GLY A 19 -10.27 -8.13 1.62
N PHE A 20 -9.21 -7.43 2.06
CA PHE A 20 -7.84 -7.77 1.63
C PHE A 20 -7.38 -9.05 2.29
N CYS A 21 -7.69 -9.30 3.56
CA CYS A 21 -7.39 -10.58 4.21
C CYS A 21 -8.04 -11.79 3.50
N LEU A 22 -9.29 -11.65 3.06
CA LEU A 22 -10.01 -12.68 2.29
C LEU A 22 -9.43 -12.85 0.89
N TYR A 23 -9.16 -11.76 0.18
CA TYR A 23 -8.50 -11.79 -1.14
C TYR A 23 -7.11 -12.43 -1.05
N LEU A 24 -6.39 -12.14 0.04
CA LEU A 24 -5.08 -12.69 0.39
C LEU A 24 -5.15 -14.06 1.07
N GLY A 25 -6.30 -14.73 1.02
CA GLY A 25 -6.48 -16.10 1.49
C GLY A 25 -5.42 -17.08 0.95
N PRO A 26 -5.46 -18.37 1.32
CA PRO A 26 -4.33 -19.31 1.27
C PRO A 26 -3.60 -19.51 -0.08
N LYS A 27 -4.08 -18.91 -1.17
CA LYS A 27 -3.51 -18.96 -2.52
C LYS A 27 -2.70 -17.72 -2.93
N VAL A 28 -2.81 -16.57 -2.24
CA VAL A 28 -2.15 -15.33 -2.69
C VAL A 28 -0.96 -14.97 -1.80
N LYS A 29 0.20 -15.00 -2.43
CA LYS A 29 1.50 -14.61 -1.88
C LYS A 29 1.88 -13.36 -2.69
N ILE A 30 1.96 -12.19 -2.06
CA ILE A 30 2.20 -10.91 -2.76
C ILE A 30 3.70 -10.64 -2.89
N ILE A 31 4.23 -10.61 -4.12
CA ILE A 31 5.51 -9.98 -4.47
C ILE A 31 5.34 -9.30 -5.84
N ALA A 32 5.75 -8.03 -5.90
CA ALA A 32 5.82 -7.23 -7.12
C ALA A 32 7.14 -7.49 -7.87
N HIS A 33 7.10 -7.48 -9.20
CA HIS A 33 8.26 -7.09 -10.01
C HIS A 33 7.84 -6.55 -11.38
N SER A 34 8.58 -5.53 -11.83
CA SER A 34 8.49 -4.90 -13.14
C SER A 34 9.05 -5.80 -14.25
N LYS A 35 8.28 -5.95 -15.33
CA LYS A 35 8.57 -5.45 -16.70
C LYS A 35 7.46 -5.95 -17.64
N GLU A 36 6.78 -4.99 -18.27
CA GLU A 36 6.03 -5.14 -19.53
C GLU A 36 5.27 -6.47 -19.76
N ARG A 37 4.25 -6.73 -18.96
CA ARG A 37 2.96 -7.36 -19.31
C ARG A 37 2.25 -7.70 -18.00
N VAL A 38 1.02 -7.21 -17.87
CA VAL A 38 0.17 -7.45 -16.70
C VAL A 38 -0.26 -8.91 -16.72
N GLU A 39 0.50 -9.77 -16.04
CA GLU A 39 0.06 -11.13 -15.72
C GLU A 39 0.10 -11.29 -14.20
N LEU A 40 -1.03 -11.75 -13.65
CA LEU A 40 -1.26 -11.94 -12.23
C LEU A 40 -0.42 -13.14 -11.74
N ILE A 41 0.87 -12.92 -11.46
CA ILE A 41 1.82 -14.05 -11.31
C ILE A 41 2.02 -14.50 -9.86
N ARG A 42 1.92 -15.83 -9.76
CA ARG A 42 2.21 -16.75 -8.66
C ARG A 42 3.67 -16.63 -8.17
N MET A 43 3.81 -16.39 -6.88
CA MET A 43 5.04 -16.04 -6.15
C MET A 43 6.09 -17.16 -5.98
N THR A 44 6.48 -17.88 -7.04
CA THR A 44 7.34 -19.07 -6.92
C THR A 44 8.52 -19.16 -7.88
N SER A 45 8.80 -18.17 -8.72
CA SER A 45 9.94 -18.31 -9.64
C SER A 45 11.27 -18.21 -8.88
N LYS A 46 12.19 -19.13 -9.19
CA LYS A 46 13.57 -19.17 -8.68
C LYS A 46 14.30 -17.82 -8.89
N SER A 47 14.00 -17.17 -10.01
CA SER A 47 14.50 -15.85 -10.42
C SER A 47 14.23 -14.73 -9.40
N THR A 48 13.06 -14.71 -8.76
CA THR A 48 12.74 -13.67 -7.76
C THR A 48 13.59 -13.81 -6.50
N ARG A 49 13.88 -15.04 -6.06
CA ARG A 49 14.75 -15.28 -4.89
C ARG A 49 16.19 -14.83 -5.16
N GLU A 50 16.68 -15.14 -6.35
CA GLU A 50 18.02 -14.75 -6.80
C GLU A 50 18.15 -13.23 -6.93
N THR A 51 17.08 -12.55 -7.35
CA THR A 51 17.04 -11.08 -7.49
C THR A 51 17.00 -10.38 -6.13
N LEU A 52 16.18 -10.87 -5.19
CA LEU A 52 16.11 -10.33 -3.81
C LEU A 52 17.40 -10.60 -3.01
N ALA A 53 18.14 -11.67 -3.35
CA ALA A 53 19.41 -11.99 -2.73
C ALA A 53 20.55 -11.05 -3.16
N LYS A 54 20.37 -10.23 -4.21
CA LYS A 54 21.41 -9.27 -4.66
C LYS A 54 21.49 -8.07 -3.69
N PRO A 55 22.64 -7.84 -3.03
CA PRO A 55 22.77 -6.78 -2.03
C PRO A 55 22.59 -5.36 -2.57
N SER A 56 22.93 -5.13 -3.85
CA SER A 56 22.97 -3.80 -4.48
C SER A 56 21.67 -3.35 -5.15
N LEU A 57 20.63 -4.18 -5.18
CA LEU A 57 19.40 -3.87 -5.91
C LEU A 57 18.30 -3.30 -4.99
N CYS A 58 17.71 -2.17 -5.39
CA CYS A 58 16.47 -1.67 -4.82
C CYS A 58 15.27 -2.40 -5.42
N THR A 59 14.30 -2.78 -4.58
CA THR A 59 13.07 -3.45 -5.00
C THR A 59 11.93 -2.46 -5.10
N GLY A 60 11.50 -2.18 -6.34
CA GLY A 60 10.32 -1.37 -6.64
C GLY A 60 9.04 -2.19 -6.51
N ILE A 61 8.10 -1.73 -5.70
CA ILE A 61 6.79 -2.35 -5.50
C ILE A 61 5.73 -1.31 -5.88
N THR A 62 4.81 -1.69 -6.76
CA THR A 62 3.77 -0.79 -7.24
C THR A 62 2.46 -1.52 -7.50
N GLY A 63 1.39 -0.75 -7.57
CA GLY A 63 0.06 -1.23 -7.93
C GLY A 63 -0.95 -0.08 -8.03
N HIS A 64 -1.99 -0.30 -8.82
CA HIS A 64 -3.10 0.62 -9.01
C HIS A 64 -4.37 0.08 -8.34
N SER A 65 -5.20 0.94 -7.76
CA SER A 65 -6.48 0.58 -7.13
C SER A 65 -6.28 -0.52 -6.06
N LEU A 66 -7.05 -1.61 -6.11
CA LEU A 66 -6.85 -2.80 -5.26
C LEU A 66 -5.40 -3.31 -5.30
N GLY A 67 -4.77 -3.32 -6.47
CA GLY A 67 -3.37 -3.70 -6.62
C GLY A 67 -2.42 -2.81 -5.83
N GLY A 68 -2.77 -1.53 -5.64
CA GLY A 68 -2.06 -0.60 -4.77
C GLY A 68 -2.11 -1.05 -3.32
N ALA A 69 -3.29 -1.38 -2.79
CA ALA A 69 -3.45 -1.90 -1.43
C ALA A 69 -2.61 -3.18 -1.21
N LEU A 70 -2.64 -4.10 -2.19
CA LEU A 70 -1.84 -5.31 -2.13
C LEU A 70 -0.33 -5.02 -2.17
N ALA A 71 0.12 -4.07 -2.99
CA ALA A 71 1.51 -3.66 -3.05
C ALA A 71 2.00 -3.14 -1.69
N ALA A 72 1.20 -2.32 -0.99
CA ALA A 72 1.56 -1.86 0.35
C ALA A 72 1.67 -2.99 1.37
N ILE A 73 0.71 -3.93 1.37
CA ILE A 73 0.76 -5.11 2.24
C ILE A 73 2.01 -5.95 1.94
N ALA A 74 2.37 -6.09 0.66
CA ALA A 74 3.56 -6.81 0.23
C ALA A 74 4.84 -6.15 0.76
N ALA A 75 4.95 -4.83 0.59
CA ALA A 75 6.09 -4.05 1.04
C ALA A 75 6.28 -4.15 2.55
N ALA A 76 5.20 -3.93 3.32
CA ALA A 76 5.19 -4.08 4.77
C ALA A 76 5.69 -5.48 5.17
N LYS A 77 5.11 -6.52 4.58
CA LYS A 77 5.45 -7.91 4.89
C LYS A 77 6.91 -8.26 4.56
N LEU A 78 7.45 -7.74 3.46
CA LEU A 78 8.84 -8.00 3.05
C LEU A 78 9.84 -7.38 4.04
N VAL A 79 9.57 -6.17 4.51
CA VAL A 79 10.39 -5.51 5.52
C VAL A 79 10.22 -6.19 6.88
N HIS A 80 8.98 -6.39 7.33
CA HIS A 80 8.68 -6.99 8.62
C HIS A 80 9.30 -8.39 8.80
N LEU A 81 9.32 -9.20 7.75
CA LEU A 81 9.95 -10.53 7.76
C LEU A 81 11.47 -10.51 7.53
N ASN A 82 12.09 -9.32 7.55
CA ASN A 82 13.50 -9.06 7.28
C ASN A 82 13.98 -9.72 5.97
N ARG A 83 13.12 -9.75 4.94
CA ARG A 83 13.48 -10.29 3.61
C ARG A 83 14.21 -9.26 2.78
N ILE A 84 13.85 -7.99 2.95
CA ILE A 84 14.47 -6.85 2.30
C ILE A 84 14.62 -5.74 3.35
N PRO A 85 15.81 -5.16 3.52
CA PRO A 85 16.03 -3.94 4.29
C PRO A 85 15.11 -2.80 3.83
N GLN A 86 14.59 -2.03 4.78
CA GLN A 86 13.64 -0.94 4.54
C GLN A 86 14.15 0.13 3.54
N ASP A 87 15.45 0.43 3.55
CA ASP A 87 16.11 1.41 2.68
C ASP A 87 16.15 0.97 1.21
N ARG A 88 16.08 -0.35 0.97
CA ARG A 88 16.04 -0.98 -0.34
C ARG A 88 14.63 -1.20 -0.90
N VAL A 89 13.58 -0.87 -0.15
CA VAL A 89 12.19 -0.96 -0.65
C VAL A 89 11.75 0.41 -1.16
N LYS A 90 11.21 0.44 -2.39
CA LYS A 90 10.61 1.63 -3.00
C LYS A 90 9.14 1.33 -3.32
N LEU A 91 8.21 1.87 -2.54
CA LEU A 91 6.78 1.67 -2.75
C LEU A 91 6.15 2.88 -3.45
N VAL A 92 5.47 2.65 -4.57
CA VAL A 92 4.64 3.69 -5.24
C VAL A 92 3.31 3.09 -5.61
N THR A 93 2.20 3.61 -5.08
CA THR A 93 0.85 3.12 -5.40
C THR A 93 0.05 4.20 -6.10
N PHE A 94 -0.98 3.82 -6.87
CA PHE A 94 -1.82 4.74 -7.62
C PHE A 94 -3.29 4.49 -7.26
N GLY A 95 -4.02 5.52 -6.83
CA GLY A 95 -5.45 5.38 -6.46
C GLY A 95 -5.70 4.29 -5.42
N GLN A 96 -4.78 4.14 -4.46
CA GLN A 96 -4.84 3.08 -3.46
C GLN A 96 -5.98 3.35 -2.44
N PRO A 97 -6.86 2.37 -2.16
CA PRO A 97 -7.83 2.46 -1.07
C PRO A 97 -7.16 2.30 0.30
N ARG A 98 -7.83 2.75 1.37
CA ARG A 98 -7.32 2.58 2.74
C ARG A 98 -7.10 1.09 3.01
N THR A 99 -5.90 0.75 3.47
CA THR A 99 -5.43 -0.65 3.47
C THR A 99 -5.56 -1.32 4.83
N GLY A 100 -5.44 -0.54 5.90
CA GLY A 100 -5.58 -0.98 7.29
C GLY A 100 -5.98 0.18 8.17
N ASP A 101 -6.02 -0.06 9.48
CA ASP A 101 -6.33 0.97 10.47
C ASP A 101 -5.17 1.95 10.70
N SER A 102 -5.36 2.92 11.59
CA SER A 102 -4.32 3.86 12.03
C SER A 102 -3.08 3.17 12.60
N GLY A 103 -3.23 2.00 13.23
CA GLY A 103 -2.11 1.18 13.70
C GLY A 103 -1.27 0.62 12.55
N PHE A 104 -1.91 0.14 11.47
CA PHE A 104 -1.23 -0.24 10.24
C PHE A 104 -0.54 0.97 9.59
N ALA A 105 -1.23 2.12 9.51
CA ALA A 105 -0.68 3.35 8.92
C ALA A 105 0.58 3.83 9.67
N ALA A 106 0.55 3.82 11.00
CA ALA A 106 1.68 4.18 11.84
C ALA A 106 2.87 3.22 11.66
N ARG A 107 2.62 1.91 11.53
CA ARG A 107 3.68 0.92 11.25
C ARG A 107 4.29 1.11 9.87
N MET A 108 3.49 1.40 8.85
CA MET A 108 4.01 1.73 7.51
C MET A 108 4.92 2.96 7.55
N ALA A 109 4.55 3.97 8.34
CA ALA A 109 5.34 5.18 8.51
C ALA A 109 6.71 4.94 9.18
N THR A 110 6.88 3.86 9.93
CA THR A 110 8.15 3.46 10.56
C THR A 110 8.91 2.43 9.72
N GLU A 111 8.27 1.34 9.30
CA GLU A 111 8.90 0.24 8.56
C GLU A 111 9.23 0.60 7.10
N LEU A 112 8.53 1.55 6.48
CA LEU A 112 8.79 2.02 5.11
C LEU A 112 9.13 3.50 5.06
N SER A 113 9.86 3.99 6.06
CA SER A 113 10.16 5.42 6.24
C SER A 113 10.94 6.08 5.10
N PHE A 114 11.69 5.31 4.30
CA PHE A 114 12.60 5.86 3.28
C PHE A 114 11.92 6.27 1.97
N PHE A 115 11.03 5.43 1.43
CA PHE A 115 10.43 5.68 0.12
C PHE A 115 9.11 4.94 -0.03
N ASN A 116 8.04 5.63 0.31
CA ASN A 116 6.70 5.16 0.08
C ASN A 116 5.82 6.35 -0.34
N TYR A 117 5.15 6.24 -1.49
CA TYR A 117 4.32 7.29 -2.05
C TYR A 117 3.00 6.73 -2.55
N ARG A 118 1.90 7.40 -2.19
CA ARG A 118 0.57 7.16 -2.74
C ARG A 118 0.28 8.28 -3.72
N VAL A 119 0.16 7.95 -4.99
CA VAL A 119 -0.17 8.89 -6.05
C VAL A 119 -1.69 8.92 -6.22
N VAL A 120 -2.28 10.10 -6.06
CA VAL A 120 -3.74 10.28 -6.04
C VAL A 120 -4.14 11.38 -7.00
N ARG A 121 -5.22 11.14 -7.75
CA ARG A 121 -5.75 12.08 -8.74
C ARG A 121 -7.07 12.69 -8.26
N ALA A 122 -7.12 14.01 -8.16
CA ALA A 122 -8.31 14.83 -8.05
C ALA A 122 -9.40 14.20 -7.17
N ARG A 123 -10.57 13.87 -7.75
CA ARG A 123 -11.75 13.31 -7.08
C ARG A 123 -11.82 11.79 -7.15
N ASP A 124 -10.68 11.09 -7.13
CA ASP A 124 -10.64 9.63 -7.10
C ASP A 124 -11.32 9.09 -5.83
N LEU A 125 -12.50 8.51 -5.99
CA LEU A 125 -13.30 7.98 -4.88
C LEU A 125 -12.66 6.75 -4.22
N VAL A 126 -11.81 6.00 -4.95
CA VAL A 126 -11.22 4.76 -4.45
C VAL A 126 -10.32 5.03 -3.25
N VAL A 127 -9.68 6.19 -3.18
CA VAL A 127 -8.79 6.52 -2.06
C VAL A 127 -9.56 6.82 -0.77
N HIS A 128 -10.87 7.08 -0.85
CA HIS A 128 -11.70 7.38 0.32
C HIS A 128 -12.43 6.16 0.87
N ILE A 129 -12.23 4.98 0.28
CA ILE A 129 -12.80 3.72 0.75
C ILE A 129 -11.71 2.79 1.30
N PRO A 130 -12.04 1.93 2.28
CA PRO A 130 -13.22 2.01 3.16
C PRO A 130 -13.29 3.32 3.96
N PRO A 131 -14.50 3.83 4.29
CA PRO A 131 -14.68 4.96 5.18
C PRO A 131 -13.97 4.80 6.53
N ARG A 132 -13.40 5.89 7.04
CA ARG A 132 -12.69 5.89 8.32
C ARG A 132 -13.60 5.53 9.50
N VAL A 133 -14.88 5.91 9.45
CA VAL A 133 -15.87 5.70 10.53
C VAL A 133 -16.08 4.21 10.90
N TYR A 134 -15.79 3.27 10.00
CA TYR A 134 -16.10 1.85 10.26
C TYR A 134 -15.10 1.15 11.18
N GLU A 135 -13.79 1.25 10.92
CA GLU A 135 -12.75 0.56 11.71
C GLU A 135 -11.47 1.41 11.85
N ASP A 136 -11.61 2.74 11.89
CA ASP A 136 -10.49 3.71 11.90
C ASP A 136 -9.47 3.48 10.77
N TYR A 137 -9.99 3.14 9.59
CA TYR A 137 -9.19 3.00 8.39
C TYR A 137 -8.47 4.30 8.07
N ALA A 138 -7.16 4.21 7.86
CA ALA A 138 -6.31 5.36 7.62
C ALA A 138 -5.28 5.06 6.54
N HIS A 139 -4.97 6.08 5.75
CA HIS A 139 -3.79 6.06 4.89
C HIS A 139 -2.52 6.36 5.66
N TYR A 140 -1.42 5.74 5.22
CA TYR A 140 -0.08 6.13 5.64
C TYR A 140 0.46 7.28 4.79
N ARG A 141 1.35 8.10 5.36
CA ARG A 141 2.20 9.07 4.62
C ARG A 141 3.05 8.31 3.60
N THR A 142 3.35 8.80 2.40
CA THR A 142 3.17 10.18 1.89
C THR A 142 2.26 10.23 0.65
N GLU A 143 1.40 11.24 0.55
CA GLU A 143 0.54 11.45 -0.62
C GLU A 143 1.20 12.40 -1.65
N ILE A 144 1.17 12.01 -2.91
CA ILE A 144 1.48 12.85 -4.07
C ILE A 144 0.16 13.11 -4.79
N PHE A 145 -0.36 14.31 -4.60
CA PHE A 145 -1.69 14.69 -5.03
C PHE A 145 -1.64 15.53 -6.31
N TYR A 146 -2.38 15.10 -7.31
CA TYR A 146 -2.59 15.82 -8.56
C TYR A 146 -4.02 16.32 -8.61
N ASP A 147 -4.23 17.62 -8.43
CA ASP A 147 -5.53 18.25 -8.58
C ASP A 147 -5.84 18.63 -10.05
N ASN A 148 -5.54 17.70 -10.97
CA ASN A 148 -5.59 17.89 -12.41
C ASN A 148 -5.70 16.53 -13.14
N GLU A 149 -5.31 16.50 -14.42
CA GLU A 149 -5.41 15.31 -15.27
C GLU A 149 -4.14 14.45 -15.25
N MET A 150 -3.13 14.80 -14.46
CA MET A 150 -1.82 14.13 -14.42
C MET A 150 -1.12 14.14 -15.78
N LYS A 151 -1.33 15.18 -16.61
CA LYS A 151 -0.61 15.28 -17.89
C LYS A 151 0.87 15.56 -17.65
N PRO A 152 1.76 15.13 -18.56
CA PRO A 152 3.18 15.43 -18.45
C PRO A 152 3.44 16.92 -18.25
N GLY A 153 4.18 17.27 -17.19
CA GLY A 153 4.51 18.66 -16.85
C GLY A 153 3.47 19.38 -15.97
N GLU A 154 2.33 18.77 -15.66
CA GLU A 154 1.37 19.36 -14.73
C GLU A 154 1.90 19.34 -13.28
N PRO A 155 1.55 20.36 -12.48
CA PRO A 155 2.01 20.46 -11.10
C PRO A 155 1.35 19.40 -10.22
N TRP A 156 2.05 19.03 -9.14
CA TRP A 156 1.53 18.17 -8.08
C TRP A 156 1.89 18.73 -6.71
N LYS A 157 1.13 18.35 -5.69
CA LYS A 157 1.36 18.70 -4.28
C LYS A 157 1.81 17.46 -3.52
N ARG A 158 2.86 17.59 -2.71
CA ARG A 158 3.25 16.56 -1.74
C ARG A 158 2.61 16.87 -0.39
N CYS A 159 1.86 15.93 0.13
CA CYS A 159 1.10 16.06 1.37
C CYS A 159 1.77 15.16 2.41
N VAL A 160 2.47 15.80 3.34
CA VAL A 160 3.29 15.15 4.37
C VAL A 160 2.62 15.20 5.74
N GLY A 161 1.59 16.04 5.89
CA GLY A 161 0.97 16.37 7.16
C GLY A 161 -0.08 15.34 7.58
N GLY A 162 0.33 14.35 8.37
CA GLY A 162 -0.58 13.41 9.02
C GLY A 162 -1.44 12.56 8.07
N ASP A 163 -2.12 11.58 8.64
CA ASP A 163 -3.02 10.72 7.87
C ASP A 163 -4.22 11.57 7.38
N GLU A 164 -4.56 11.49 6.09
CA GLU A 164 -5.74 12.13 5.48
C GLU A 164 -5.70 13.69 5.41
N ASP A 165 -4.62 14.27 4.88
CA ASP A 165 -4.43 15.73 4.70
C ASP A 165 -5.63 16.41 3.97
N LYS A 166 -6.26 17.38 4.66
CA LYS A 166 -7.45 18.10 4.20
C LYS A 166 -7.22 19.00 2.99
N ASP A 167 -5.97 19.34 2.67
CA ASP A 167 -5.67 20.17 1.52
C ASP A 167 -5.37 19.35 0.26
N CYS A 168 -5.40 18.01 0.36
CA CYS A 168 -5.13 17.08 -0.73
C CYS A 168 -6.39 16.29 -1.08
N ALA A 169 -6.30 15.01 -1.45
CA ALA A 169 -7.48 14.26 -1.89
C ALA A 169 -8.62 14.30 -0.87
N ASN A 170 -8.32 14.34 0.43
CA ASN A 170 -9.33 14.36 1.49
C ASN A 170 -10.27 15.58 1.44
N LYS A 171 -9.90 16.66 0.73
CA LYS A 171 -10.82 17.79 0.47
C LYS A 171 -12.07 17.38 -0.30
N TYR A 172 -12.00 16.30 -1.07
CA TYR A 172 -13.11 15.73 -1.84
C TYR A 172 -13.77 14.52 -1.14
N GLY A 173 -13.23 14.08 -0.01
CA GLY A 173 -13.66 12.87 0.70
C GLY A 173 -14.60 13.10 1.89
N GLN A 174 -15.01 14.34 2.15
CA GLN A 174 -15.83 14.71 3.34
C GLN A 174 -17.12 13.87 3.46
N ASP A 175 -17.78 13.60 2.33
CA ASP A 175 -19.01 12.80 2.30
C ASP A 175 -18.77 11.32 2.65
N PHE A 176 -17.59 10.79 2.33
CA PHE A 176 -17.20 9.42 2.66
C PHE A 176 -16.70 9.29 4.10
N ASN A 177 -16.20 10.35 4.70
CA ASN A 177 -15.74 10.33 6.09
C ASN A 177 -16.91 10.44 7.09
N ASN A 178 -18.02 11.06 6.68
CA ASN A 178 -19.19 11.33 7.52
C ASN A 178 -20.42 10.48 7.17
N MET A 179 -20.26 9.40 6.39
CA MET A 179 -21.35 8.52 6.01
C MET A 179 -21.80 7.70 7.23
N THR A 180 -22.64 8.29 8.07
CA THR A 180 -23.39 7.60 9.12
C THR A 180 -24.49 6.78 8.47
N THR A 181 -24.43 5.45 8.64
CA THR A 181 -25.56 4.54 8.36
C THR A 181 -26.76 4.87 9.22
#